data_AF-A0A7Y5PMQ0-F1
#
_entry.id   AF-A0A7Y5PMQ0-F1
#
_cell.length_a   1.000
_cell.length_b   1.000
_cell.length_c   1.000
_cell.angle_alpha   90.00
_cell.angle_beta   90.00
_cell.angle_gamma   90.00
#
_symmetry.space_group_name_H-M   'P 1'
#
loop_
_entity.id
_entity.type
_entity.pdbx_description
1 polymer ?
#
loop_
_entity_poly.entity_id
_entity_poly.type
_entity_poly.pdbx_seq_one_letter_code
_entity_poly.pdbx_strand_id
1 'polypeptide(L)'
;MGAQLSTDAGRLRLAARFANWPIRRKLQALVLMPLLGVLPVLGVLLLLWINAALDRLLVTKVRADLAVAHGYFERVLGEVAASAGSIAESHAVHRALQAWVPGQPLPAQLQALLAQFKARERLDFVNLRSAEGELLLTDFGTAPGVPALAPDRAGTERVAASVDVLPPLAQAVLA
;
A
#
# COMPACT_ATOMS: atom_id res chain seq x y z
N MET A 1 56.40 12.41 26.54
CA MET A 1 57.47 12.65 25.54
C MET A 1 58.05 11.33 25.00
N GLY A 2 57.19 10.34 24.64
CA GLY A 2 57.64 9.00 24.21
C GLY A 2 56.96 8.46 22.93
N ALA A 3 55.85 9.07 22.49
CA ALA A 3 55.14 8.66 21.28
C ALA A 3 55.81 9.12 19.98
N GLN A 4 56.44 10.31 19.97
CA GLN A 4 57.10 10.90 18.78
C GLN A 4 58.36 10.13 18.34
N LEU A 5 59.16 9.64 19.30
CA LEU A 5 60.39 8.89 19.00
C LEU A 5 60.10 7.53 18.32
N SER A 6 58.95 6.92 18.61
CA SER A 6 58.57 5.62 18.03
C SER A 6 58.08 5.75 16.59
N THR A 7 57.34 6.83 16.25
CA THR A 7 56.87 7.08 14.88
C THR A 7 58.00 7.43 13.93
N ASP A 8 58.99 8.22 14.39
CA ASP A 8 60.15 8.58 13.55
C ASP A 8 61.04 7.37 13.25
N ALA A 9 61.32 6.53 14.25
CA ALA A 9 62.08 5.30 14.04
C ALA A 9 61.39 4.34 13.04
N GLY A 10 60.05 4.29 13.05
CA GLY A 10 59.26 3.52 12.08
C GLY A 10 59.34 4.07 10.65
N ARG A 11 59.23 5.39 10.49
CA ARG A 11 59.34 6.08 9.19
C ARG A 11 60.73 5.91 8.58
N LEU A 12 61.78 6.04 9.39
CA LEU A 12 63.18 5.87 8.98
C LEU A 12 63.47 4.43 8.53
N ARG A 13 62.92 3.43 9.23
CA ARG A 13 63.04 2.00 8.84
C ARG A 13 62.32 1.67 7.53
N LEU A 14 61.14 2.25 7.30
CA LEU A 14 60.41 2.09 6.03
C LEU A 14 61.19 2.72 4.87
N ALA A 15 61.69 3.94 5.04
CA ALA A 15 62.48 4.64 4.02
C ALA A 15 63.76 3.87 3.64
N ALA A 16 64.49 3.33 4.61
CA ALA A 16 65.68 2.50 4.37
C ALA A 16 65.37 1.21 3.61
N ARG A 17 64.24 0.56 3.92
CA ARG A 17 63.78 -0.65 3.20
C ARG A 17 63.37 -0.36 1.77
N PHE A 18 62.74 0.79 1.53
CA PHE A 18 62.44 1.27 0.18
C PHE A 18 63.72 1.58 -0.61
N ALA A 19 64.75 2.15 0.03
CA ALA A 19 66.02 2.47 -0.62
C ALA A 19 66.73 1.22 -1.18
N ASN A 20 66.60 0.06 -0.51
CA ASN A 20 67.23 -1.20 -0.92
C ASN A 20 66.43 -2.00 -1.99
N TRP A 21 65.30 -1.48 -2.48
CA TRP A 21 64.52 -2.18 -3.52
C TRP A 21 65.11 -2.02 -4.93
N PRO A 22 64.98 -3.06 -5.78
CA PRO A 22 65.37 -2.98 -7.19
C PRO A 22 64.53 -1.91 -7.90
N ILE A 23 65.16 -1.16 -8.82
CA ILE A 23 64.60 0.01 -9.51
C ILE A 23 63.24 -0.27 -10.16
N ARG A 24 63.05 -1.43 -10.78
CA ARG A 24 61.75 -1.83 -11.38
C ARG A 24 60.60 -1.82 -10.36
N ARG A 25 60.82 -2.35 -9.15
CA ARG A 25 59.79 -2.33 -8.09
C ARG A 25 59.54 -0.93 -7.54
N LYS A 26 60.58 -0.09 -7.46
CA LYS A 26 60.41 1.32 -7.07
C LYS A 26 59.52 2.07 -8.06
N LEU A 27 59.78 1.92 -9.36
CA LEU A 27 58.96 2.53 -10.41
C LEU A 27 57.51 2.01 -10.39
N GLN A 28 57.32 0.69 -10.23
CA GLN A 28 55.99 0.10 -10.08
C GLN A 28 55.23 0.64 -8.85
N ALA A 29 55.88 0.73 -7.70
CA ALA A 29 55.28 1.27 -6.49
C ALA A 29 54.90 2.75 -6.67
N LEU A 30 55.75 3.55 -7.32
CA LEU A 30 55.52 4.97 -7.56
C LEU A 30 54.32 5.21 -8.51
N VAL A 31 54.11 4.30 -9.47
CA VAL A 31 52.97 4.35 -10.40
C VAL A 31 51.69 3.76 -9.79
N LEU A 32 51.78 2.67 -9.02
CA LEU A 32 50.61 1.97 -8.47
C LEU A 32 50.08 2.61 -7.18
N MET A 33 50.93 3.22 -6.36
CA MET A 33 50.54 3.87 -5.11
C MET A 33 49.40 4.89 -5.28
N PRO A 34 49.46 5.85 -6.23
CA PRO A 34 48.36 6.78 -6.43
C PRO A 34 47.08 6.07 -6.88
N LEU A 35 47.19 5.05 -7.72
CA LEU A 35 46.03 4.28 -8.18
C LEU A 35 45.37 3.51 -7.01
N LEU A 36 46.18 2.91 -6.13
CA LEU A 36 45.72 2.22 -4.93
C LEU A 36 45.06 3.15 -3.91
N GLY A 37 45.36 4.45 -3.92
CA GLY A 37 44.70 5.43 -3.06
C GLY A 37 43.45 6.02 -3.69
N VAL A 38 43.55 6.42 -4.96
CA VAL A 38 42.48 7.12 -5.68
C VAL A 38 41.31 6.20 -5.98
N LEU A 39 41.54 4.96 -6.43
CA LEU A 39 40.47 4.03 -6.77
C LEU A 39 39.55 3.69 -5.58
N PRO A 40 40.05 3.31 -4.38
CA PRO A 40 39.16 3.03 -3.27
C PRO A 40 38.47 4.29 -2.75
N VAL A 41 39.13 5.45 -2.75
CA VAL A 41 38.47 6.72 -2.40
C VAL A 41 37.31 6.98 -3.36
N LEU A 42 37.53 6.87 -4.67
CA LEU A 42 36.49 7.01 -5.67
C LEU A 42 35.37 5.96 -5.49
N GLY A 43 35.73 4.72 -5.17
CA GLY A 43 34.79 3.65 -4.87
C GLY A 43 33.91 3.96 -3.67
N VAL A 44 34.47 4.49 -2.59
CA VAL A 44 33.71 4.94 -1.41
C VAL A 44 32.78 6.09 -1.77
N LEU A 45 33.28 7.12 -2.48
CA LEU A 45 32.45 8.24 -2.93
C LEU A 45 31.28 7.74 -3.81
N LEU A 46 31.55 6.81 -4.72
CA LEU A 46 30.55 6.22 -5.60
C LEU A 46 29.54 5.40 -4.81
N LEU A 47 29.96 4.59 -3.84
CA LEU A 47 29.04 3.83 -2.98
C LEU A 47 28.09 4.74 -2.19
N LEU A 48 28.62 5.81 -1.59
CA LEU A 48 27.82 6.81 -0.88
C LEU A 48 26.80 7.48 -1.81
N TRP A 49 27.23 7.82 -3.03
CA TRP A 49 26.36 8.42 -4.03
C TRP A 49 25.29 7.45 -4.54
N ILE A 50 25.66 6.21 -4.87
CA ILE A 50 24.76 5.16 -5.35
C ILE A 50 23.67 4.88 -4.32
N ASN A 51 24.04 4.76 -3.03
CA ASN A 51 23.06 4.52 -1.97
C ASN A 51 21.98 5.62 -1.97
N ALA A 52 22.40 6.89 -1.93
CA ALA A 52 21.48 8.01 -1.93
C ALA A 52 20.65 8.12 -3.23
N ALA A 53 21.22 7.75 -4.38
CA ALA A 53 20.52 7.74 -5.66
C ALA A 53 19.47 6.62 -5.72
N LEU A 54 19.83 5.42 -5.27
CA LEU A 54 18.93 4.26 -5.20
C LEU A 54 17.78 4.53 -4.23
N ASP A 55 18.03 5.10 -3.05
CA ASP A 55 16.98 5.44 -2.09
C ASP A 55 15.92 6.36 -2.71
N ARG A 56 16.36 7.38 -3.47
CA ARG A 56 15.45 8.29 -4.17
C ARG A 56 14.63 7.58 -5.25
N LEU A 57 15.26 6.69 -6.01
CA LEU A 57 14.58 5.90 -7.04
C LEU A 57 13.55 4.95 -6.41
N LEU A 58 13.89 4.28 -5.31
CA LEU A 58 12.99 3.39 -4.58
C LEU A 58 11.79 4.13 -4.01
N VAL A 59 12.01 5.25 -3.31
CA VAL A 59 10.91 6.06 -2.77
C VAL A 59 9.99 6.57 -3.89
N THR A 60 10.56 7.04 -4.99
CA THR A 60 9.79 7.51 -6.14
C THR A 60 8.97 6.38 -6.76
N LYS A 61 9.56 5.19 -6.91
CA LYS A 61 8.86 4.00 -7.42
C LYS A 61 7.71 3.61 -6.50
N VAL A 62 7.94 3.50 -5.18
CA VAL A 62 6.89 3.14 -4.21
C VAL A 62 5.74 4.16 -4.26
N ARG A 63 6.05 5.45 -4.34
CA ARG A 63 5.02 6.50 -4.48
C ARG A 63 4.24 6.37 -5.78
N ALA A 64 4.92 6.09 -6.89
CA ALA A 64 4.27 5.87 -8.18
C ALA A 64 3.39 4.62 -8.16
N ASP A 65 3.89 3.50 -7.66
CA ASP A 65 3.13 2.24 -7.56
C ASP A 65 1.91 2.42 -6.64
N LEU A 66 2.06 3.12 -5.50
CA LEU A 66 0.95 3.43 -4.60
C LEU A 66 -0.07 4.37 -5.24
N ALA A 67 0.39 5.39 -5.99
CA ALA A 67 -0.50 6.29 -6.72
C ALA A 67 -1.29 5.56 -7.82
N VAL A 68 -0.65 4.62 -8.53
CA VAL A 68 -1.32 3.76 -9.52
C VAL A 68 -2.35 2.86 -8.84
N ALA A 69 -1.99 2.21 -7.73
CA ALA A 69 -2.90 1.35 -6.97
C ALA A 69 -4.09 2.15 -6.41
N HIS A 70 -3.85 3.34 -5.87
CA HIS A 70 -4.89 4.24 -5.39
C HIS A 70 -5.81 4.68 -6.55
N GLY A 71 -5.26 5.07 -7.70
CA GLY A 71 -6.06 5.42 -8.87
C GLY A 71 -6.89 4.26 -9.42
N TYR A 72 -6.34 3.04 -9.43
CA TYR A 72 -7.09 1.84 -9.79
C TYR A 72 -8.21 1.55 -8.78
N PHE A 73 -7.92 1.68 -7.49
CA PHE A 73 -8.90 1.52 -6.42
C PHE A 73 -10.06 2.51 -6.55
N GLU A 74 -9.78 3.80 -6.72
CA GLU A 74 -10.82 4.83 -6.92
C GLU A 74 -11.68 4.55 -8.16
N ARG A 75 -11.06 4.08 -9.25
CA ARG A 75 -11.77 3.69 -10.46
C ARG A 75 -12.74 2.52 -10.21
N VAL A 76 -12.24 1.45 -9.58
CA VAL A 76 -13.08 0.28 -9.24
C VAL A 76 -14.18 0.67 -8.26
N LEU A 77 -13.87 1.48 -7.26
CA LEU A 77 -14.85 1.99 -6.30
C LEU A 77 -15.96 2.77 -7.02
N GLY A 78 -15.61 3.67 -7.94
CA GLY A 78 -16.57 4.41 -8.74
C GLY A 78 -17.42 3.54 -9.67
N GLU A 79 -16.83 2.50 -10.27
CA GLU A 79 -17.55 1.54 -11.11
C GLU A 79 -18.57 0.74 -10.29
N VAL A 80 -18.15 0.20 -9.14
CA VAL A 80 -19.04 -0.53 -8.22
C VAL A 80 -20.13 0.39 -7.65
N ALA A 81 -19.80 1.65 -7.33
CA ALA A 81 -20.76 2.65 -6.86
C ALA A 81 -21.84 2.94 -7.92
N ALA A 82 -21.43 3.12 -9.17
CA ALA A 82 -22.34 3.36 -10.28
C ALA A 82 -23.25 2.14 -10.52
N SER A 83 -22.69 0.94 -10.50
CA SER A 83 -23.46 -0.31 -10.60
C SER A 83 -24.45 -0.48 -9.44
N ALA A 84 -24.02 -0.25 -8.20
CA ALA A 84 -24.90 -0.31 -7.01
C ALA A 84 -26.00 0.75 -7.07
N GLY A 85 -25.68 1.99 -7.48
CA GLY A 85 -26.64 3.06 -7.69
C GLY A 85 -27.69 2.70 -8.74
N SER A 86 -27.27 2.12 -9.88
CA SER A 86 -28.20 1.67 -10.93
C SER A 86 -29.23 0.64 -10.45
N ILE A 87 -28.86 -0.19 -9.47
CA ILE A 87 -29.76 -1.18 -8.88
C ILE A 87 -30.63 -0.58 -7.81
N ALA A 88 -30.09 0.30 -6.97
CA ALA A 88 -30.89 1.06 -6.02
C ALA A 88 -32.01 1.85 -6.71
N GLU A 89 -31.75 2.33 -7.93
CA GLU A 89 -32.71 3.03 -8.79
C GLU A 89 -33.57 2.10 -9.67
N SER A 90 -33.33 0.78 -9.61
CA SER A 90 -34.06 -0.19 -10.43
C SER A 90 -35.52 -0.29 -10.00
N HIS A 91 -36.41 -0.19 -10.99
CA HIS A 91 -37.84 -0.33 -10.79
C HIS A 91 -38.24 -1.72 -10.21
N ALA A 92 -37.46 -2.77 -10.52
CA ALA A 92 -37.70 -4.10 -9.97
C ALA A 92 -37.41 -4.18 -8.47
N VAL A 93 -36.31 -3.55 -8.01
CA VAL A 93 -36.00 -3.42 -6.57
C VAL A 93 -37.09 -2.60 -5.89
N HIS A 94 -37.45 -1.44 -6.47
CA HIS A 94 -38.42 -0.54 -5.87
C HIS A 94 -39.80 -1.19 -5.70
N ARG A 95 -40.28 -1.93 -6.70
CA ARG A 95 -41.56 -2.68 -6.58
C ARG A 95 -41.49 -3.79 -5.54
N ALA A 96 -40.38 -4.53 -5.48
CA ALA A 96 -40.23 -5.60 -4.50
C ALA A 96 -40.17 -5.06 -3.06
N LEU A 97 -39.56 -3.89 -2.86
CA LEU A 97 -39.54 -3.20 -1.55
C LEU A 97 -40.90 -2.64 -1.15
N GLN A 98 -41.66 -2.05 -2.08
CA GLN A 98 -43.02 -1.57 -1.80
C GLN A 98 -43.99 -2.70 -1.39
N ALA A 99 -43.78 -3.90 -1.90
CA ALA A 99 -44.57 -5.08 -1.55
C ALA A 99 -44.11 -5.75 -0.24
N TRP A 100 -42.94 -5.39 0.29
CA TRP A 100 -42.37 -6.03 1.47
C TRP A 100 -42.79 -5.31 2.75
N VAL A 101 -43.10 -6.10 3.77
CA VAL A 101 -43.42 -5.61 5.12
C VAL A 101 -42.25 -5.95 6.05
N PRO A 102 -41.71 -4.98 6.81
CA PRO A 102 -40.66 -5.24 7.79
C PRO A 102 -41.04 -6.37 8.76
N GLY A 103 -40.13 -7.33 8.96
CA GLY A 103 -40.34 -8.49 9.84
C GLY A 103 -40.95 -9.73 9.16
N GLN A 104 -41.32 -9.65 7.87
CA GLN A 104 -41.72 -10.82 7.06
C GLN A 104 -40.54 -11.36 6.25
N PRO A 105 -40.52 -12.67 5.91
CA PRO A 105 -39.50 -13.25 5.05
C PRO A 105 -39.46 -12.54 3.69
N LEU A 106 -38.26 -12.46 3.14
CA LEU A 106 -37.99 -11.66 1.95
C LEU A 106 -38.79 -12.17 0.73
N PRO A 107 -39.28 -11.28 -0.15
CA PRO A 107 -39.78 -11.71 -1.44
C PRO A 107 -38.65 -12.39 -2.22
N ALA A 108 -38.86 -13.64 -2.65
CA ALA A 108 -37.87 -14.43 -3.39
C ALA A 108 -37.32 -13.68 -4.62
N GLN A 109 -38.14 -12.80 -5.21
CA GLN A 109 -37.76 -11.97 -6.34
C GLN A 109 -36.70 -10.91 -5.99
N LEU A 110 -36.75 -10.31 -4.79
CA LEU A 110 -35.72 -9.38 -4.31
C LEU A 110 -34.41 -10.12 -4.03
N GLN A 111 -34.51 -11.31 -3.41
CA GLN A 111 -33.33 -12.14 -3.13
C GLN A 111 -32.61 -12.55 -4.42
N ALA A 112 -33.37 -13.00 -5.42
CA ALA A 112 -32.82 -13.38 -6.73
C ALA A 112 -32.14 -12.19 -7.42
N LEU A 113 -32.70 -10.98 -7.32
CA LEU A 113 -32.14 -9.78 -7.94
C LEU A 113 -30.82 -9.36 -7.28
N LEU A 114 -30.74 -9.42 -5.95
CA LEU A 114 -29.51 -9.16 -5.20
C LEU A 114 -28.44 -10.25 -5.44
N ALA A 115 -28.84 -11.52 -5.51
CA ALA A 115 -27.92 -12.62 -5.83
C ALA A 115 -27.36 -12.51 -7.24
N GLN A 116 -28.19 -12.11 -8.22
CA GLN A 116 -27.74 -11.85 -9.59
C GLN A 116 -26.75 -10.69 -9.64
N PHE A 117 -26.98 -9.62 -8.87
CA PHE A 117 -26.05 -8.51 -8.76
C PHE A 117 -24.72 -8.92 -8.15
N LYS A 118 -24.76 -9.62 -7.02
CA LYS A 118 -23.57 -10.16 -6.35
C LYS A 118 -22.71 -10.95 -7.32
N ALA A 119 -23.34 -11.84 -8.10
CA ALA A 119 -22.64 -12.65 -9.09
C ALA A 119 -22.08 -11.82 -10.26
N ARG A 120 -22.82 -10.82 -10.74
CA ARG A 120 -22.42 -9.96 -11.87
C ARG A 120 -21.23 -9.08 -11.53
N GLU A 121 -21.26 -8.41 -10.38
CA GLU A 121 -20.20 -7.50 -9.93
C GLU A 121 -19.11 -8.21 -9.10
N ARG A 122 -19.22 -9.53 -8.92
CA ARG A 122 -18.30 -10.37 -8.11
C ARG A 122 -18.09 -9.83 -6.69
N LEU A 123 -19.19 -9.42 -6.05
CA LEU A 123 -19.16 -8.92 -4.69
C LEU A 123 -19.10 -10.07 -3.68
N ASP A 124 -18.37 -9.87 -2.59
CA ASP A 124 -18.29 -10.86 -1.51
C ASP A 124 -19.61 -10.97 -0.75
N PHE A 125 -20.33 -9.86 -0.59
CA PHE A 125 -21.63 -9.75 0.08
C PHE A 125 -22.44 -8.58 -0.49
N VAL A 126 -23.76 -8.62 -0.28
CA VAL A 126 -24.66 -7.49 -0.60
C VAL A 126 -25.61 -7.31 0.57
N ASN A 127 -25.58 -6.12 1.16
CA ASN A 127 -26.40 -5.77 2.32
C ASN A 127 -27.38 -4.66 1.95
N LEU A 128 -28.66 -4.84 2.28
CA LEU A 128 -29.66 -3.78 2.20
C LEU A 128 -29.80 -3.14 3.57
N ARG A 129 -29.74 -1.81 3.62
CA ARG A 129 -29.87 -1.04 4.86
C ARG A 129 -31.00 -0.01 4.78
N SER A 130 -31.58 0.34 5.92
CA SER A 130 -32.55 1.41 6.04
C SER A 130 -31.88 2.77 5.82
N ALA A 131 -32.67 3.83 5.70
CA ALA A 131 -32.14 5.20 5.61
C ALA A 131 -31.30 5.56 6.86
N GLU A 132 -31.68 5.03 8.01
CA GLU A 132 -31.02 5.18 9.31
C GLU A 132 -29.76 4.30 9.45
N GLY A 133 -29.48 3.45 8.45
CA GLY A 133 -28.33 2.55 8.44
C GLY A 133 -28.57 1.23 9.16
N GLU A 134 -29.80 0.93 9.58
CA GLU A 134 -30.15 -0.37 10.15
C GLU A 134 -30.02 -1.46 9.08
N LEU A 135 -29.45 -2.61 9.44
CA LEU A 135 -29.34 -3.73 8.53
C LEU A 135 -30.72 -4.37 8.33
N LEU A 136 -31.28 -4.17 7.13
CA LEU A 136 -32.57 -4.78 6.76
C LEU A 136 -32.37 -6.19 6.20
N LEU A 137 -31.26 -6.41 5.48
CA LEU A 137 -30.99 -7.66 4.79
C LEU A 137 -29.49 -7.91 4.59
N THR A 138 -29.09 -9.17 4.71
CA THR A 138 -27.87 -9.70 4.09
C THR A 138 -28.22 -10.74 3.04
N ASP A 139 -27.32 -11.02 2.12
CA ASP A 139 -27.44 -12.13 1.16
C ASP A 139 -27.46 -13.51 1.82
N PHE A 140 -27.04 -13.62 3.10
CA PHE A 140 -27.06 -14.84 3.91
C PHE A 140 -28.30 -14.98 4.83
N GLY A 141 -29.13 -13.93 4.97
CA GLY A 141 -30.39 -13.99 5.75
C GLY A 141 -30.72 -12.71 6.53
N THR A 142 -31.76 -12.78 7.36
CA THR A 142 -32.13 -11.70 8.30
C THR A 142 -31.44 -11.90 9.65
N ALA A 143 -30.53 -10.99 10.02
CA ALA A 143 -29.89 -10.96 11.34
C ALA A 143 -30.32 -9.69 12.11
N PRO A 144 -31.46 -9.72 12.82
CA PRO A 144 -31.85 -8.61 13.68
C PRO A 144 -30.85 -8.41 14.83
N GLY A 145 -30.56 -7.15 15.20
CA GLY A 145 -29.68 -6.80 16.33
C GLY A 145 -28.22 -6.50 15.97
N VAL A 146 -27.88 -6.51 14.68
CA VAL A 146 -26.58 -6.07 14.18
C VAL A 146 -26.44 -4.55 14.32
N PRO A 147 -25.36 -4.03 14.91
CA PRO A 147 -25.17 -2.58 15.03
C PRO A 147 -25.21 -1.89 13.67
N ALA A 148 -25.82 -0.70 13.62
CA ALA A 148 -25.88 0.12 12.42
C ALA A 148 -24.45 0.44 11.96
N LEU A 149 -24.11 0.00 10.75
CA LEU A 149 -23.02 0.58 9.98
C LEU A 149 -23.63 1.79 9.29
N ALA A 150 -23.73 2.87 10.05
CA ALA A 150 -23.92 4.17 9.47
C ALA A 150 -22.55 4.63 8.95
N PRO A 151 -22.39 4.92 7.65
CA PRO A 151 -21.25 5.71 7.22
C PRO A 151 -21.27 7.02 8.02
N ASP A 152 -20.10 7.62 8.29
CA ASP A 152 -20.03 8.92 8.96
C ASP A 152 -20.71 9.97 8.07
N ARG A 153 -22.03 10.11 8.23
CA ARG A 153 -22.86 11.04 7.48
C ARG A 153 -22.65 12.42 8.07
N ALA A 154 -21.56 13.06 7.69
CA ALA A 154 -21.34 14.47 7.98
C ALA A 154 -22.30 15.40 7.21
N GLY A 155 -23.14 14.88 6.30
CA GLY A 155 -24.07 15.69 5.49
C GLY A 155 -25.30 14.95 4.95
N THR A 156 -26.24 15.72 4.38
CA THR A 156 -27.50 15.26 3.76
C THR A 156 -27.31 14.75 2.32
N GLU A 157 -26.07 14.64 1.84
CA GLU A 157 -25.76 14.26 0.47
C GLU A 157 -25.88 12.73 0.28
N ARG A 158 -26.39 12.32 -0.88
CA ARG A 158 -26.44 10.90 -1.25
C ARG A 158 -25.02 10.41 -1.48
N VAL A 159 -24.48 9.64 -0.53
CA VAL A 159 -23.18 8.99 -0.69
C VAL A 159 -23.35 7.81 -1.66
N ALA A 160 -22.74 7.92 -2.85
CA ALA A 160 -22.76 6.85 -3.85
C ALA A 160 -21.83 5.69 -3.47
N ALA A 161 -20.68 6.00 -2.86
CA ALA A 161 -19.77 5.04 -2.24
C ALA A 161 -18.91 5.70 -1.17
N SER A 162 -18.58 4.95 -0.13
CA SER A 162 -17.62 5.31 0.92
C SER A 162 -16.76 4.10 1.27
N VAL A 163 -15.62 4.37 1.88
CA VAL A 163 -14.72 3.36 2.43
C VAL A 163 -14.67 3.56 3.94
N ASP A 164 -15.10 2.54 4.68
CA ASP A 164 -15.12 2.56 6.14
C ASP A 164 -14.29 1.41 6.71
N VAL A 165 -13.52 1.69 7.75
CA VAL A 165 -12.79 0.67 8.50
C VAL A 165 -13.68 0.16 9.61
N LEU A 166 -14.07 -1.10 9.51
CA LEU A 166 -15.03 -1.70 10.42
C LEU A 166 -14.35 -2.22 11.69
N PRO A 167 -14.92 -1.98 12.89
CA PRO A 167 -14.45 -2.63 14.11
C PRO A 167 -14.66 -4.16 14.01
N PRO A 168 -13.87 -4.98 14.73
CA PRO A 168 -13.92 -6.45 14.62
C PRO A 168 -15.32 -7.04 14.79
N LEU A 169 -16.11 -6.49 15.71
CA LEU A 169 -17.50 -6.93 15.94
C LEU A 169 -18.41 -6.66 14.74
N ALA A 170 -18.17 -5.61 13.97
CA ALA A 170 -18.93 -5.33 12.76
C ALA A 170 -18.46 -6.18 11.57
N GLN A 171 -17.20 -6.61 11.55
CA GLN A 171 -16.69 -7.51 10.52
C GLN A 171 -17.34 -8.90 10.62
N ALA A 172 -17.65 -9.37 11.82
CA ALA A 172 -18.34 -10.66 12.05
C ALA A 172 -19.74 -10.74 11.41
N VAL A 173 -20.30 -9.61 10.99
CA VAL A 173 -21.60 -9.49 10.32
C VAL A 173 -21.45 -9.66 8.80
N LEU A 174 -20.24 -9.48 8.27
CA LEU A 174 -19.93 -9.60 6.85
C LEU A 174 -19.51 -11.03 6.45
N ALA A 175 -19.25 -11.90 7.44
CA ALA A 175 -18.82 -13.29 7.27
C ALA A 175 -19.99 -14.26 7.41
#